data_AF-A0A330HLV0-F1
#
_entry.id   AF-A0A330HLV0-F1
#
_cell.length_a   1.000
_cell.length_b   1.000
_cell.length_c   1.000
_cell.angle_alpha   90.00
_cell.angle_beta   90.00
_cell.angle_gamma   90.00
#
_symmetry.space_group_name_H-M   'P 1'
#
loop_
_entity.id
_entity.type
_entity.pdbx_description
1 polymer ?
#
loop_
_entity_poly.entity_id
_entity_poly.type
_entity_poly.pdbx_seq_one_letter_code
_entity_poly.pdbx_strand_id
1 'polypeptide(L)'
;MAEILCLQEERVVARDNTVAFARLRLQLPQSPIRHHFVKATVKVRQYTDGTRAIFHGPRRIATYTSDGAPILDGCSIGRAA
;
A
#
# COMPACT_ATOMS: atom_id res chain seq x y z
N MET A 1 -8.41 2.34 12.62
CA MET A 1 -7.68 3.51 12.06
C MET A 1 -8.69 4.35 11.31
N ALA A 2 -8.72 5.67 11.51
CA ALA A 2 -9.74 6.57 10.99
C ALA A 2 -9.65 6.65 9.45
N GLU A 3 -10.50 5.91 8.75
CA GLU A 3 -10.56 5.93 7.27
C GLU A 3 -11.04 7.28 6.72
N ILE A 4 -11.67 8.10 7.57
CA ILE A 4 -12.36 9.34 7.24
C ILE A 4 -11.38 10.50 6.95
N LEU A 5 -10.12 10.43 7.42
CA LEU A 5 -9.12 11.50 7.29
C LEU A 5 -7.83 11.00 6.63
N CYS A 6 -7.93 10.32 5.49
CA CYS A 6 -6.75 9.89 4.72
C CYS A 6 -6.75 10.46 3.30
N LEU A 7 -5.58 10.84 2.80
CA LEU A 7 -5.40 11.17 1.39
C LEU A 7 -5.36 9.87 0.60
N GLN A 8 -6.24 9.73 -0.39
CA GLN A 8 -6.27 8.57 -1.27
C GLN A 8 -5.91 8.98 -2.69
N GLU A 9 -4.94 8.29 -3.29
CA GLU A 9 -4.54 8.52 -4.67
C GLU A 9 -4.40 7.19 -5.42
N GLU A 10 -4.82 7.17 -6.67
CA GLU A 10 -4.60 6.02 -7.56
C GLU A 10 -3.25 6.12 -8.25
N ARG A 11 -2.49 5.03 -8.21
CA ARG A 11 -1.17 4.93 -8.82
C ARG A 11 -1.07 3.64 -9.61
N VAL A 12 -0.24 3.66 -10.65
CA VAL A 12 0.09 2.47 -11.44
C VAL A 12 1.43 1.94 -10.96
N VAL A 13 1.49 0.64 -10.69
CA VAL A 13 2.72 -0.04 -10.27
C VAL A 13 3.70 -0.12 -11.44
N ALA A 14 4.93 0.31 -11.20
CA ALA A 14 6.01 0.30 -12.17
C ALA A 14 6.52 -1.14 -12.47
N ARG A 15 7.40 -1.26 -13.47
CA ARG A 15 7.93 -2.56 -13.93
C ARG A 15 8.78 -3.29 -12.89
N ASP A 16 9.38 -2.56 -11.97
CA ASP A 16 10.16 -3.05 -10.83
C ASP A 16 9.28 -3.40 -9.61
N ASN A 17 7.95 -3.45 -9.79
CA ASN A 17 6.97 -3.69 -8.73
C ASN A 17 6.99 -2.61 -7.63
N THR A 18 7.36 -1.37 -7.99
CA THR A 18 7.32 -0.21 -7.09
C THR A 18 6.15 0.71 -7.37
N VAL A 19 5.79 1.51 -6.36
CA VAL A 19 4.82 2.61 -6.47
C VAL A 19 5.51 3.91 -6.10
N ALA A 20 5.47 4.89 -7.00
CA ALA A 20 5.95 6.24 -6.73
C ALA A 20 4.88 7.07 -6.01
N PHE A 21 5.19 7.55 -4.80
CA PHE A 21 4.26 8.35 -4.02
C PHE A 21 4.99 9.31 -3.07
N ALA A 22 4.63 10.60 -3.09
CA ALA A 22 5.23 11.69 -2.31
C ALA A 22 6.77 11.62 -2.21
N ARG A 23 7.45 11.54 -3.37
CA ARG A 23 8.92 11.44 -3.52
C ARG A 23 9.54 10.14 -3.01
N LEU A 24 8.75 9.17 -2.57
CA LEU A 24 9.20 7.84 -2.20
C LEU A 24 8.93 6.85 -3.33
N ARG A 25 9.74 5.79 -3.37
CA ARG A 25 9.49 4.59 -4.18
C ARG A 25 9.25 3.42 -3.24
N LEU A 26 8.01 2.94 -3.21
CA LEU A 26 7.56 1.91 -2.28
C LEU A 26 7.58 0.56 -2.98
N GLN A 27 8.45 -0.35 -2.55
CA GLN A 27 8.57 -1.70 -3.11
C GLN A 27 7.44 -2.57 -2.58
N LEU A 28 6.60 -3.10 -3.48
CA LEU A 28 5.53 -4.02 -3.09
C LEU A 28 6.11 -5.40 -2.76
N PRO A 29 5.64 -6.05 -1.67
CA PRO A 29 5.99 -7.42 -1.37
C PRO A 29 5.36 -8.37 -2.40
N GLN A 30 5.88 -9.60 -2.44
CA GLN A 30 5.21 -10.68 -3.16
C GLN A 30 3.87 -10.99 -2.49
N SER A 31 2.85 -11.25 -3.30
CA SER A 31 1.51 -11.57 -2.81
C SER A 31 1.10 -12.99 -3.23
N PRO A 32 0.42 -13.75 -2.35
CA PRO A 32 -0.12 -15.06 -2.72
C PRO A 32 -1.28 -14.96 -3.73
N ILE A 33 -1.84 -13.76 -3.93
CA ILE A 33 -2.99 -13.53 -4.80
C ILE A 33 -2.55 -13.36 -6.27
N ARG A 34 -1.35 -12.82 -6.47
CA ARG A 34 -0.80 -12.51 -7.80
C ARG A 34 0.71 -12.51 -7.75
N HIS A 35 1.35 -13.18 -8.71
CA HIS A 35 2.81 -13.27 -8.81
C HIS A 35 3.51 -11.89 -8.79
N HIS A 36 2.91 -10.86 -9.40
CA HIS A 36 3.41 -9.49 -9.37
C HIS A 36 2.29 -8.47 -9.67
N PHE A 37 2.44 -7.24 -9.18
CA PHE A 37 1.49 -6.15 -9.40
C PHE A 37 1.89 -5.20 -10.52
N VAL A 38 2.94 -5.49 -11.30
CA VAL A 38 3.38 -4.66 -12.43
C VAL A 38 2.19 -4.26 -13.31
N LYS A 39 2.07 -2.96 -13.59
CA LYS A 39 0.97 -2.31 -14.34
C LYS A 39 -0.41 -2.38 -13.69
N ALA A 40 -0.56 -2.93 -12.49
CA ALA A 40 -1.81 -2.88 -11.77
C ALA A 40 -2.07 -1.46 -11.25
N THR A 41 -3.33 -1.03 -11.29
CA THR A 41 -3.79 0.16 -10.59
C THR A 41 -3.99 -0.17 -9.12
N VAL A 42 -3.36 0.59 -8.24
CA VAL A 42 -3.45 0.46 -6.78
C VAL A 42 -3.86 1.79 -6.17
N LYS A 43 -4.49 1.72 -5.00
CA LYS A 43 -4.84 2.90 -4.20
C LYS A 43 -3.81 3.05 -3.10
N VAL A 44 -3.12 4.19 -3.07
CA VAL A 44 -2.25 4.58 -1.97
C VAL A 44 -3.05 5.46 -1.02
N ARG A 45 -3.13 5.07 0.25
CA ARG A 45 -3.74 5.86 1.32
C ARG A 45 -2.63 6.39 2.22
N GLN A 46 -2.58 7.69 2.43
CA GLN A 46 -1.72 8.33 3.43
C GLN A 46 -2.57 8.79 4.60
N TYR A 47 -2.22 8.32 5.79
CA TYR A 47 -2.86 8.67 7.05
C TYR A 47 -2.19 9.90 7.68
N THR A 48 -2.86 10.49 8.67
CA THR A 48 -2.40 11.72 9.34
C THR A 48 -1.12 11.53 10.16
N ASP A 49 -0.83 10.30 10.59
CA ASP A 49 0.43 9.93 11.25
C ASP A 49 1.61 9.80 10.27
N GLY A 50 1.36 9.99 8.97
CA GLY A 50 2.34 9.85 7.90
C GLY A 50 2.48 8.43 7.37
N THR A 51 1.86 7.43 8.01
CA THR A 51 1.85 6.05 7.52
C THR A 51 1.10 5.96 6.20
N ARG A 52 1.50 4.99 5.37
CA ARG A 52 0.99 4.83 4.01
C ARG A 52 0.60 3.39 3.80
N ALA A 53 -0.61 3.13 3.36
CA ALA A 53 -1.06 1.79 3.03
C ALA A 53 -1.40 1.71 1.54
N ILE A 54 -0.95 0.63 0.90
CA ILE A 54 -1.22 0.36 -0.50
C ILE A 54 -2.29 -0.72 -0.59
N PHE A 55 -3.33 -0.45 -1.37
CA PHE A 55 -4.47 -1.32 -1.57
C PHE A 55 -4.62 -1.71 -3.03
N HIS A 56 -5.03 -2.96 -3.25
CA HIS A 56 -5.54 -3.45 -4.53
C HIS A 56 -6.99 -3.88 -4.31
N GLY A 57 -7.93 -3.08 -4.83
CA GLY A 57 -9.34 -3.24 -4.50
C GLY A 57 -9.58 -3.14 -2.98
N PRO A 58 -10.29 -4.10 -2.36
CA PRO A 58 -10.54 -4.09 -0.91
C PRO A 58 -9.36 -4.58 -0.08
N ARG A 59 -8.28 -5.08 -0.71
CA ARG A 59 -7.19 -5.77 0.00
C ARG A 59 -6.01 -4.84 0.21
N ARG A 60 -5.54 -4.75 1.46
CA ARG A 60 -4.26 -4.11 1.78
C ARG A 60 -3.11 -5.02 1.36
N ILE A 61 -2.20 -4.51 0.54
CA ILE A 61 -1.02 -5.23 0.08
C ILE A 61 0.12 -5.05 1.08
N ALA A 62 0.36 -3.81 1.49
CA ALA A 62 1.46 -3.44 2.36
C ALA A 62 1.19 -2.12 3.07
N THR A 63 1.86 -1.92 4.20
CA THR A 63 1.90 -0.65 4.93
C THR A 63 3.34 -0.19 5.05
N TYR A 64 3.55 1.11 5.01
CA TYR A 64 4.85 1.76 5.10
C TYR A 64 4.80 2.87 6.15
N THR A 65 5.93 3.10 6.80
CA THR A 65 6.13 4.28 7.65
C THR A 65 6.18 5.56 6.81
N SER A 66 6.23 6.69 7.49
CA SER A 66 6.38 8.03 6.91
C SER A 66 7.58 8.14 5.96
N ASP A 67 8.67 7.45 6.31
CA ASP A 67 9.94 7.40 5.59
C ASP A 67 9.96 6.37 4.44
N GLY A 68 8.90 5.59 4.29
CA GLY A 68 8.79 4.55 3.25
C GLY A 68 9.38 3.20 3.64
N ALA A 69 9.71 2.98 4.92
CA ALA A 69 10.13 1.66 5.38
C ALA A 69 8.90 0.73 5.47
N PRO A 70 8.98 -0.52 4.98
CA PRO A 70 7.86 -1.46 5.07
C PRO A 70 7.59 -1.79 6.54
N ILE A 71 6.33 -1.63 6.95
CA ILE A 71 5.86 -2.14 8.22
C ILE A 71 5.49 -3.60 7.98
N LEU A 72 6.22 -4.50 8.64
CA LEU A 72 5.83 -5.90 8.70
C LEU A 72 4.59 -5.99 9.57
N ASP A 73 3.43 -5.72 8.97
CA ASP A 73 2.15 -6.12 9.54
C ASP A 73 2.17 -7.66 9.54
N GLY A 74 2.58 -8.25 10.67
CA GLY A 74 2.40 -9.67 10.90
C GLY A 74 0.98 -10.05 10.49
N CYS A 75 0.87 -11.02 9.59
CA CYS A 75 -0.36 -11.48 8.96
C CYS A 75 -1.56 -11.45 9.92
N SER A 76 -2.38 -10.40 9.88
CA SER A 76 -3.72 -10.41 10.48
C SER A 76 -4.72 -10.55 9.36
N ILE A 77 -4.94 -11.80 8.95
CA ILE A 77 -6.14 -12.19 8.23
C ILE A 77 -7.32 -11.77 9.10
N GLY A 78 -8.19 -10.92 8.58
CA GLY A 78 -9.52 -10.66 9.14
C GLY A 78 -9.57 -9.64 10.29
N ARG A 79 -9.98 -8.43 9.94
CA ARG A 79 -10.94 -7.67 10.76
C ARG A 79 -11.85 -6.89 9.81
N ALA A 80 -12.75 -7.64 9.18
CA ALA A 80 -14.05 -7.11 8.81
C ALA A 80 -14.85 -7.02 10.12
N ALA A 81 -15.34 -5.83 10.43
CA ALA A 81 -16.45 -5.64 11.37
C ALA A 81 -17.76 -5.79 10.59
#